data_AF-A0A699ZTJ1-F1
#
_entry.id   AF-A0A699ZTJ1-F1
#
_cell.length_a   1.000
_cell.length_b   1.000
_cell.length_c   1.000
_cell.angle_alpha   90.00
_cell.angle_beta   90.00
_cell.angle_gamma   90.00
#
_symmetry.space_group_name_H-M   'P 1'
#
loop_
_entity.id
_entity.type
_entity.pdbx_description
1 polymer ?
#
loop_
_entity_poly.entity_id
_entity_poly.type
_entity_poly.pdbx_seq_one_letter_code
_entity_poly.pdbx_strand_id
1 'polypeptide(L)'
;CVQCGIAQRPKDPFMIVLISSFLIDVQSSYQSGYSQLQQHTQRSGMSGQADDLVSYVEYTRNHALALRVHREALNSMRTVWEILLHAHVRFQTLAEAISRMDAAIKAADRVYKSVLARHLGHIQMVRLYAKHVKHDPWGAAKWFAEAEKLESADEDQKNQDAIDGLDVSDPDLRAAMMSAGPLGGTGANPRCVIIINAQGQIQMTNRALLDVFGYTKAEIREKNVGVLMPPSTAAVHNTYLRNYITSGQPKILNQATEQLAMTKDRRLLPVSLMVTKISGIAEDSSFLGILEPVAPAPDTATIWVSLDGSVLGVDAQFTDWFAFTSGEIQGWALSRLVTKQSKALQQ
;
A
#
# COMPACT_ATOMS: atom_id res chain seq x y z
N CYS A 1 4.15 20.64 32.83
CA CYS A 1 3.39 21.82 32.37
C CYS A 1 1.92 21.51 32.09
N VAL A 2 1.60 20.55 31.21
CA VAL A 2 0.19 20.20 30.89
C VAL A 2 -0.58 19.64 32.11
N GLN A 3 0.06 18.78 32.93
CA GLN A 3 -0.52 18.30 34.20
C GLN A 3 -0.82 19.43 35.21
N CYS A 4 0.00 20.49 35.26
CA CYS A 4 -0.26 21.64 36.12
C CYS A 4 -1.46 22.47 35.65
N GLY A 5 -1.71 22.53 34.33
CA GLY A 5 -2.88 23.19 33.77
C GLY A 5 -4.18 22.42 34.02
N ILE A 6 -4.16 21.08 34.04
CA ILE A 6 -5.31 20.25 34.46
C ILE A 6 -5.67 20.52 35.92
N ALA A 7 -4.66 20.61 36.78
CA ALA A 7 -4.85 20.85 38.20
C ALA A 7 -5.53 22.21 38.47
N GLN A 8 -5.33 23.19 37.57
CA GLN A 8 -5.97 24.51 37.68
C GLN A 8 -7.32 24.59 36.95
N ARG A 9 -7.53 23.85 35.84
CA ARG A 9 -8.78 23.86 35.06
C ARG A 9 -9.13 22.48 34.49
N PRO A 10 -9.71 21.57 35.30
CA PRO A 10 -9.94 20.18 34.90
C PRO A 10 -11.13 19.98 33.94
N LYS A 11 -11.99 20.98 33.74
CA LYS A 11 -13.20 20.88 32.90
C LYS A 11 -13.11 21.69 31.59
N ASP A 12 -11.97 22.29 31.30
CA ASP A 12 -11.80 23.09 30.08
C ASP A 12 -11.59 22.15 28.87
N PRO A 13 -12.51 22.13 27.88
CA PRO A 13 -12.40 21.25 26.71
C PRO A 13 -11.10 21.45 25.94
N PHE A 14 -10.58 22.69 25.94
CA PHE A 14 -9.34 23.04 25.26
C PHE A 14 -8.12 22.36 25.88
N MET A 15 -8.11 22.23 27.22
CA MET A 15 -7.03 21.55 27.93
C MET A 15 -7.04 20.05 27.68
N ILE A 16 -8.23 19.44 27.62
CA ILE A 16 -8.42 18.00 27.33
C ILE A 16 -7.90 17.66 25.93
N VAL A 17 -8.18 18.49 24.92
CA VAL A 17 -7.69 18.32 23.54
C VAL A 17 -6.16 18.52 23.45
N LEU A 18 -5.61 19.46 24.21
CA LEU A 18 -4.16 19.69 24.28
C LEU A 18 -3.41 18.50 24.89
N ILE A 19 -3.99 17.86 25.91
CA ILE A 19 -3.43 16.66 26.57
C ILE A 19 -3.50 15.45 25.66
N SER A 20 -4.65 15.21 25.03
CA SER A 20 -4.79 14.07 24.12
C SER A 20 -3.83 14.19 22.95
N SER A 21 -3.68 15.40 22.37
CA SER A 21 -2.67 15.63 21.34
C SER A 21 -1.24 15.44 21.85
N PHE A 22 -0.93 15.84 23.09
CA PHE A 22 0.40 15.68 23.69
C PHE A 22 0.72 14.21 24.04
N LEU A 23 -0.23 13.46 24.57
CA LEU A 23 -0.07 12.04 24.90
C LEU A 23 0.08 11.19 23.63
N ILE A 24 -0.71 11.51 22.58
CA ILE A 24 -0.53 10.91 21.25
C ILE A 24 0.87 11.23 20.70
N ASP A 25 1.33 12.49 20.80
CA ASP A 25 2.64 12.94 20.33
C ASP A 25 3.84 12.38 21.11
N VAL A 26 3.70 11.89 22.36
CA VAL A 26 4.83 11.38 23.19
C VAL A 26 4.87 9.85 23.27
N GLN A 27 3.72 9.17 23.37
CA GLN A 27 3.68 7.71 23.45
C GLN A 27 3.78 7.02 22.08
N SER A 28 3.29 7.63 20.99
CA SER A 28 3.36 7.02 19.65
C SER A 28 4.69 7.25 18.93
N SER A 29 5.49 8.22 19.37
CA SER A 29 6.61 8.78 18.60
C SER A 29 7.99 8.19 18.95
N TYR A 30 8.17 7.60 20.13
CA TYR A 30 9.47 7.03 20.51
C TYR A 30 9.77 5.70 19.81
N GLN A 31 8.74 4.91 19.46
CA GLN A 31 8.93 3.59 18.86
C GLN A 31 9.09 3.62 17.33
N SER A 32 8.55 4.61 16.60
CA SER A 32 8.59 4.60 15.13
C SER A 32 9.87 5.20 14.53
N GLY A 33 10.43 6.25 15.13
CA GLY A 33 11.63 6.91 14.59
C GLY A 33 12.92 6.09 14.76
N TYR A 34 13.09 5.40 15.89
CA TYR A 34 14.30 4.63 16.21
C TYR A 34 14.36 3.30 15.44
N SER A 35 13.21 2.65 15.24
CA SER A 35 13.08 1.40 14.47
C SER A 35 13.31 1.64 12.97
N GLN A 36 12.82 2.75 12.42
CA GLN A 36 13.03 3.12 11.02
C GLN A 36 14.48 3.56 10.73
N LEU A 37 15.14 4.23 11.69
CA LEU A 37 16.58 4.55 11.60
C LEU A 37 17.44 3.28 11.56
N GLN A 38 17.11 2.27 12.35
CA GLN A 38 17.79 0.96 12.28
C GLN A 38 17.57 0.25 10.94
N GLN A 39 16.35 0.32 10.38
CA GLN A 39 16.05 -0.25 9.06
C GLN A 39 16.81 0.44 7.92
N HIS A 40 16.97 1.76 7.99
CA HIS A 40 17.73 2.51 6.99
C HIS A 40 19.23 2.20 7.07
N THR A 41 19.80 2.09 8.29
CA THR A 41 21.19 1.70 8.50
C THR A 41 21.48 0.27 8.05
N GLN A 42 20.51 -0.66 8.19
CA GLN A 42 20.63 -2.04 7.73
C GLN A 42 20.55 -2.18 6.20
N ARG A 43 19.79 -1.31 5.52
CA ARG A 43 19.58 -1.38 4.05
C ARG A 43 20.68 -0.70 3.22
N SER A 44 21.48 0.18 3.80
CA SER A 44 22.61 0.86 3.12
C SER A 44 23.83 -0.04 2.84
N GLY A 45 23.66 -1.37 2.94
CA GLY A 45 24.71 -2.35 2.74
C GLY A 45 24.71 -3.00 1.35
N MET A 46 24.36 -2.31 0.26
CA MET A 46 24.65 -2.81 -1.11
C MET A 46 24.47 -1.71 -2.18
N SER A 47 25.52 -1.51 -2.98
CA SER A 47 25.55 -0.94 -4.35
C SER A 47 25.17 0.56 -4.55
N GLY A 48 26.18 1.45 -4.58
CA GLY A 48 26.02 2.86 -5.05
C GLY A 48 26.95 3.92 -4.44
N GLN A 49 28.23 3.63 -4.23
CA GLN A 49 28.97 4.16 -3.07
C GLN A 49 29.47 5.63 -3.11
N ALA A 50 29.28 6.43 -4.15
CA ALA A 50 29.82 7.80 -4.21
C ALA A 50 28.75 8.90 -4.31
N ASP A 51 27.78 8.74 -5.21
CA ASP A 51 26.69 9.70 -5.40
C ASP A 51 25.70 9.66 -4.22
N ASP A 52 25.50 8.48 -3.62
CA ASP A 52 24.69 8.31 -2.41
C ASP A 52 25.31 8.91 -1.16
N LEU A 53 26.64 8.98 -1.06
CA LEU A 53 27.30 9.56 0.11
C LEU A 53 27.18 11.08 0.12
N VAL A 54 27.31 11.73 -1.05
CA VAL A 54 27.15 13.18 -1.19
C VAL A 54 25.70 13.56 -0.91
N SER A 55 24.74 12.87 -1.51
CA SER A 55 23.31 13.10 -1.27
C SER A 55 22.91 12.83 0.19
N TYR A 56 23.48 11.81 0.84
CA TYR A 56 23.27 11.52 2.26
C TYR A 56 23.87 12.59 3.19
N VAL A 57 25.09 13.06 2.91
CA VAL A 57 25.72 14.14 3.69
C VAL A 57 24.94 15.44 3.55
N GLU A 58 24.44 15.75 2.36
CA GLU A 58 23.56 16.89 2.13
C GLU A 58 22.21 16.72 2.84
N TYR A 59 21.60 15.54 2.79
CA TYR A 59 20.38 15.20 3.51
C TYR A 59 20.53 15.41 5.01
N THR A 60 21.57 14.81 5.62
CA THR A 60 21.83 14.91 7.05
C THR A 60 22.08 16.36 7.48
N ARG A 61 22.81 17.14 6.68
CA ARG A 61 23.04 18.56 6.90
C ARG A 61 21.73 19.36 6.86
N ASN A 62 20.90 19.14 5.84
CA ASN A 62 19.62 19.82 5.67
C ASN A 62 18.62 19.41 6.77
N HIS A 63 18.66 18.15 7.21
CA HIS A 63 17.82 17.61 8.27
C HIS A 63 18.17 18.24 9.62
N ALA A 64 19.47 18.31 9.94
CA ALA A 64 19.96 18.95 11.15
C ALA A 64 19.60 20.44 11.19
N LEU A 65 19.69 21.11 10.04
CA LEU A 65 19.31 22.52 9.89
C LEU A 65 17.81 22.72 10.12
N ALA A 66 16.96 21.90 9.49
CA ALA A 66 15.51 21.93 9.68
C ALA A 66 15.12 21.71 11.16
N LEU A 67 15.69 20.69 11.81
CA LEU A 67 15.45 20.40 13.23
C LEU A 67 15.91 21.53 14.15
N ARG A 68 17.03 22.19 13.84
CA ARG A 68 17.53 23.31 14.63
C ARG A 68 16.55 24.47 14.63
N VAL A 69 16.09 24.89 13.44
CA VAL A 69 15.18 26.03 13.32
C VAL A 69 13.79 25.68 13.86
N HIS A 70 13.36 24.41 13.72
CA HIS A 70 12.14 23.92 14.35
C HIS A 70 12.21 23.98 15.89
N ARG A 71 13.33 23.54 16.49
CA ARG A 71 13.55 23.64 17.94
C ARG A 71 13.55 25.08 18.42
N GLU A 72 14.13 26.00 17.64
CA GLU A 72 14.12 27.43 17.94
C GLU A 72 12.70 28.00 17.94
N ALA A 73 11.88 27.66 16.93
CA ALA A 73 10.47 28.03 16.89
C ALA A 73 9.69 27.46 18.09
N LEU A 74 9.87 26.19 18.43
CA LEU A 74 9.21 25.58 19.60
C LEU A 74 9.63 26.22 20.93
N ASN A 75 10.92 26.56 21.08
CA ASN A 75 11.42 27.26 22.26
C ASN A 75 10.81 28.66 22.36
N SER A 76 10.70 29.39 21.26
CA SER A 76 10.04 30.71 21.24
C SER A 76 8.57 30.61 21.63
N MET A 77 7.84 29.60 21.13
CA MET A 77 6.45 29.35 21.51
C MET A 77 6.35 29.02 23.00
N ARG A 78 7.24 28.17 23.52
CA ARG A 78 7.33 27.86 24.96
C ARG A 78 7.50 29.12 25.80
N THR A 79 8.38 30.05 25.39
CA THR A 79 8.61 31.30 26.14
C THR A 79 7.38 32.19 26.19
N VAL A 80 6.57 32.24 25.11
CA VAL A 80 5.30 32.99 25.12
C VAL A 80 4.33 32.37 26.13
N TRP A 81 4.17 31.04 26.12
CA TRP A 81 3.31 30.34 27.09
C TRP A 81 3.81 30.48 28.53
N GLU A 82 5.12 30.46 28.75
CA GLU A 82 5.74 30.66 30.06
C GLU A 82 5.39 32.04 30.64
N ILE A 83 5.44 33.10 29.81
CA ILE A 83 5.06 34.46 30.20
C ILE A 83 3.56 34.55 30.51
N LEU A 84 2.70 33.91 29.71
CA LEU A 84 1.25 33.93 29.90
C LEU A 84 0.78 33.22 31.18
N LEU A 85 1.61 32.35 31.76
CA LEU A 85 1.30 31.66 33.02
C LEU A 85 1.57 32.52 34.26
N HIS A 86 2.18 33.69 34.11
CA HIS A 86 2.47 34.58 35.25
C HIS A 86 1.27 35.47 35.59
N ALA A 87 1.03 35.72 36.87
CA ALA A 87 -0.11 36.51 37.35
C ALA A 87 -0.08 37.99 36.92
N HIS A 88 1.11 38.54 36.65
CA HIS A 88 1.30 39.89 36.14
C HIS A 88 2.20 39.86 34.92
N VAL A 89 1.65 40.20 33.76
CA VAL A 89 2.35 40.20 32.48
C VAL A 89 2.57 41.63 32.01
N ARG A 90 3.84 42.03 31.82
CA ARG A 90 4.17 43.32 31.21
C ARG A 90 3.96 43.22 29.69
N PHE A 91 3.15 44.12 29.15
CA PHE A 91 2.81 44.13 27.71
C PHE A 91 4.05 44.17 26.80
N GLN A 92 5.07 44.96 27.14
CA GLN A 92 6.33 45.01 26.36
C GLN A 92 7.04 43.65 26.28
N THR A 93 7.14 42.92 27.39
CA THR A 93 7.79 41.61 27.43
C THR A 93 7.03 40.56 26.63
N LEU A 94 5.69 40.62 26.66
CA LEU A 94 4.84 39.75 25.85
C LEU A 94 4.96 40.08 24.35
N ALA A 95 4.92 41.36 23.98
CA ALA A 95 5.05 41.80 22.59
C ALA A 95 6.40 41.42 21.97
N GLU A 96 7.50 41.56 22.73
CA GLU A 96 8.83 41.11 22.30
C GLU A 96 8.93 39.60 22.13
N ALA A 97 8.28 38.82 23.01
CA ALA A 97 8.26 37.37 22.92
C ALA A 97 7.45 36.89 21.70
N ILE A 98 6.31 37.52 21.43
CA ILE A 98 5.49 37.23 20.24
C ILE A 98 6.24 37.61 18.95
N SER A 99 6.89 38.78 18.91
CA SER A 99 7.69 39.21 17.75
C SER A 99 8.85 38.25 17.47
N ARG A 100 9.53 37.77 18.52
CA ARG A 100 10.57 36.73 18.41
C ARG A 100 10.01 35.41 17.90
N MET A 101 8.82 35.00 18.35
CA MET A 101 8.14 33.80 17.87
C MET A 101 7.80 33.90 16.39
N ASP A 102 7.21 35.01 15.95
CA ASP A 102 6.89 35.24 14.53
C ASP A 102 8.14 35.24 13.65
N ALA A 103 9.25 35.83 14.13
CA ALA A 103 10.52 35.81 13.43
C ALA A 103 11.08 34.37 13.30
N ALA A 104 11.02 33.58 14.38
CA ALA A 104 11.48 32.20 14.39
C ALA A 104 10.64 31.30 13.47
N ILE A 105 9.31 31.47 13.46
CA ILE A 105 8.41 30.74 12.56
C ILE A 105 8.70 31.11 11.09
N LYS A 106 8.83 32.41 10.77
CA LYS A 106 9.17 32.85 9.40
C LYS A 106 10.55 32.35 8.95
N ALA A 107 11.53 32.29 9.85
CA ALA A 107 12.85 31.74 9.56
C ALA A 107 12.77 30.23 9.27
N ALA A 108 12.01 29.48 10.07
CA ALA A 108 11.74 28.06 9.85
C ALA A 108 11.11 27.82 8.47
N ASP A 109 10.05 28.57 8.14
CA ASP A 109 9.36 28.44 6.86
C ASP A 109 10.26 28.66 5.65
N ARG A 110 11.13 29.68 5.69
CA ARG A 110 12.09 29.93 4.60
C ARG A 110 13.05 28.77 4.42
N VAL A 111 13.57 28.24 5.53
CA VAL A 111 14.48 27.12 5.55
C VAL A 111 13.80 25.88 4.97
N TYR A 112 12.61 25.52 5.46
CA TYR A 112 11.89 24.36 4.97
C TYR A 112 11.54 24.47 3.49
N LYS A 113 11.07 25.64 3.02
CA LYS A 113 10.82 25.88 1.59
C LYS A 113 12.10 25.75 0.77
N SER A 114 13.24 26.22 1.28
CA SER A 114 14.53 26.10 0.59
C SER A 114 15.04 24.66 0.51
N VAL A 115 14.76 23.84 1.54
CA VAL A 115 15.13 22.43 1.57
C VAL A 115 14.20 21.63 0.66
N LEU A 116 12.90 21.91 0.69
CA LEU A 116 11.92 21.25 -0.18
C LEU A 116 12.13 21.57 -1.65
N ALA A 117 12.41 22.83 -2.00
CA ALA A 117 12.67 23.21 -3.40
C ALA A 117 13.88 22.50 -4.00
N ARG A 118 14.84 22.09 -3.15
CA ARG A 118 16.02 21.33 -3.57
C ARG A 118 15.79 19.81 -3.54
N HIS A 119 14.87 19.33 -2.71
CA HIS A 119 14.63 17.91 -2.43
C HIS A 119 13.15 17.55 -2.53
N LEU A 120 12.53 17.84 -3.68
CA LEU A 120 11.09 17.61 -3.93
C LEU A 120 10.66 16.13 -3.83
N GLY A 121 11.61 15.19 -3.87
CA GLY A 121 11.34 13.75 -3.77
C GLY A 121 11.62 13.11 -2.41
N HIS A 122 12.20 13.83 -1.44
CA HIS A 122 12.62 13.20 -0.19
C HIS A 122 11.48 13.11 0.84
N ILE A 123 10.86 11.93 0.97
CA ILE A 123 9.68 11.65 1.80
C ILE A 123 9.80 12.21 3.23
N GLN A 124 10.94 12.01 3.89
CA GLN A 124 11.15 12.48 5.27
C GLN A 124 11.15 14.00 5.39
N MET A 125 11.64 14.73 4.38
CA MET A 125 11.64 16.20 4.41
C MET A 125 10.24 16.76 4.22
N VAL A 126 9.45 16.15 3.34
CA VAL A 126 8.04 16.50 3.13
C VAL A 126 7.24 16.24 4.41
N ARG A 127 7.44 15.10 5.08
CA ARG A 127 6.81 14.81 6.39
C ARG A 127 7.21 15.80 7.48
N LEU A 128 8.49 16.13 7.59
CA LEU A 128 8.99 17.11 8.56
C LEU A 128 8.39 18.50 8.32
N TYR A 129 8.22 18.91 7.06
CA TYR A 129 7.56 20.16 6.74
C TYR A 129 6.07 20.12 7.04
N ALA A 130 5.37 19.06 6.65
CA ALA A 130 3.95 18.86 6.98
C ALA A 130 3.69 18.99 8.49
N LYS A 131 4.61 18.47 9.31
CA LYS A 131 4.58 18.61 10.77
C LYS A 131 4.87 20.03 11.27
N HIS A 132 5.68 20.81 10.56
CA HIS A 132 5.95 22.21 10.91
C HIS A 132 4.75 23.13 10.61
N VAL A 133 4.05 22.89 9.50
CA VAL A 133 2.86 23.65 9.06
C VAL A 133 1.61 23.34 9.92
N LYS A 134 1.73 22.60 11.05
CA LYS A 134 0.61 22.16 11.91
C LYS A 134 -0.26 23.29 12.49
N HIS A 135 0.18 24.55 12.43
CA HIS A 135 -0.66 25.72 12.74
C HIS A 135 -1.65 26.11 11.63
N ASP A 136 -1.56 25.46 10.48
CA ASP A 136 -2.48 25.53 9.34
C ASP A 136 -2.94 24.08 8.98
N PRO A 137 -4.14 23.67 9.43
CA PRO A 137 -4.66 22.32 9.19
C PRO A 137 -4.80 21.97 7.70
N TRP A 138 -5.10 22.94 6.85
CA TRP A 138 -5.33 22.73 5.42
C TRP A 138 -4.00 22.69 4.64
N GLY A 139 -3.03 23.55 5.01
CA GLY A 139 -1.66 23.48 4.51
C GLY A 139 -0.96 22.18 4.87
N ALA A 140 -1.06 21.73 6.14
CA ALA A 140 -0.43 20.50 6.61
C ALA A 140 -0.99 19.26 5.91
N ALA A 141 -2.32 19.17 5.73
CA ALA A 141 -2.97 18.03 5.07
C ALA A 141 -2.46 17.82 3.64
N LYS A 142 -2.24 18.90 2.88
CA LYS A 142 -1.68 18.84 1.52
C LYS A 142 -0.32 18.15 1.49
N TRP A 143 0.58 18.51 2.42
CA TRP A 143 1.94 17.97 2.46
C TRP A 143 1.99 16.55 3.03
N PHE A 144 1.09 16.18 3.94
CA PHE A 144 0.95 14.78 4.37
C PHE A 144 0.47 13.90 3.22
N ALA A 145 -0.53 14.34 2.45
CA ALA A 145 -0.99 13.61 1.27
C ALA A 145 0.11 13.48 0.21
N GLU A 146 0.93 14.52 0.02
CA GLU A 146 2.06 14.47 -0.91
C GLU A 146 3.16 13.50 -0.43
N ALA A 147 3.46 13.49 0.88
CA ALA A 147 4.40 12.55 1.46
C ALA A 147 3.93 11.10 1.30
N GLU A 148 2.64 10.83 1.55
CA GLU A 148 2.04 9.51 1.39
C GLU A 148 2.09 9.02 -0.07
N LYS A 149 1.85 9.91 -1.04
CA LYS A 149 2.01 9.59 -2.46
C LYS A 149 3.46 9.21 -2.81
N LEU A 150 4.44 10.00 -2.39
CA LEU A 150 5.85 9.71 -2.65
C LEU A 150 6.28 8.38 -2.03
N GLU A 151 5.81 8.09 -0.82
CA GLU A 151 6.09 6.85 -0.11
C GLU A 151 5.46 5.65 -0.81
N SER A 152 4.22 5.78 -1.28
CA SER A 152 3.57 4.73 -2.08
C SER A 152 4.34 4.44 -3.38
N ALA A 153 4.84 5.47 -4.07
CA ALA A 153 5.60 5.32 -5.30
C ALA A 153 6.98 4.68 -5.08
N ASP A 154 7.70 5.07 -4.02
CA ASP A 154 8.97 4.47 -3.64
C ASP A 154 8.81 3.00 -3.23
N GLU A 155 7.75 2.66 -2.50
CA GLU A 155 7.44 1.27 -2.20
C GLU A 155 7.07 0.46 -3.46
N ASP A 156 6.32 1.04 -4.40
CA ASP A 156 5.97 0.37 -5.65
C ASP A 156 7.20 0.12 -6.52
N GLN A 157 8.12 1.10 -6.59
CA GLN A 157 9.42 0.92 -7.25
C GLN A 157 10.25 -0.18 -6.57
N LYS A 158 10.34 -0.18 -5.23
CA LYS A 158 11.05 -1.24 -4.49
C LYS A 158 10.42 -2.61 -4.71
N ASN A 159 9.10 -2.68 -4.77
CA ASN A 159 8.41 -3.93 -5.06
C ASN A 159 8.73 -4.41 -6.48
N GLN A 160 8.77 -3.49 -7.45
CA GLN A 160 9.13 -3.79 -8.82
C GLN A 160 10.59 -4.24 -8.96
N ASP A 161 11.54 -3.51 -8.35
CA ASP A 161 12.96 -3.87 -8.33
C ASP A 161 13.19 -5.22 -7.63
N ALA A 162 12.47 -5.49 -6.54
CA ALA A 162 12.53 -6.77 -5.84
C ALA A 162 11.96 -7.92 -6.68
N ILE A 163 10.92 -7.66 -7.48
CA ILE A 163 10.37 -8.65 -8.43
C ILE A 163 11.36 -8.90 -9.57
N ASP A 164 11.97 -7.85 -10.11
CA ASP A 164 12.95 -7.95 -11.20
C ASP A 164 14.24 -8.65 -10.75
N GLY A 165 14.62 -8.49 -9.48
CA GLY A 165 15.79 -9.10 -8.86
C GLY A 165 15.59 -10.54 -8.35
N LEU A 166 14.42 -11.15 -8.51
CA LEU A 166 14.19 -12.54 -8.11
C LEU A 166 14.99 -13.51 -8.99
N ASP A 167 15.90 -14.26 -8.37
CA ASP A 167 16.56 -15.38 -9.03
C ASP A 167 15.60 -16.57 -9.11
N VAL A 168 14.82 -16.60 -10.19
CA VAL A 168 13.88 -17.68 -10.46
C VAL A 168 14.68 -18.89 -10.96
N SER A 169 14.78 -19.91 -10.09
CA SER A 169 15.49 -21.17 -10.42
C SER A 169 14.84 -21.93 -11.58
N ASP A 170 13.57 -21.70 -11.88
CA ASP A 170 12.84 -22.35 -12.96
C ASP A 170 13.04 -21.64 -14.32
N PRO A 171 13.66 -22.30 -15.32
CA PRO A 171 13.95 -21.69 -16.62
C PRO A 171 12.68 -21.31 -17.40
N ASP A 172 11.59 -22.05 -17.24
CA ASP A 172 10.30 -21.78 -17.91
C ASP A 172 9.61 -20.53 -17.38
N LEU A 173 9.74 -20.26 -16.07
CA LEU A 173 9.15 -19.07 -15.46
C LEU A 173 10.05 -17.84 -15.65
N ARG A 174 11.37 -18.03 -15.71
CA ARG A 174 12.29 -17.02 -16.20
C ARG A 174 12.01 -16.67 -17.66
N ALA A 175 11.67 -17.65 -18.49
CA ALA A 175 11.17 -17.41 -19.84
C ALA A 175 9.80 -16.74 -19.83
N ALA A 176 8.86 -17.07 -18.94
CA ALA A 176 7.58 -16.34 -18.82
C ALA A 176 7.77 -14.88 -18.38
N MET A 177 8.76 -14.61 -17.52
CA MET A 177 9.17 -13.25 -17.14
C MET A 177 9.93 -12.50 -18.25
N MET A 178 10.74 -13.18 -19.07
CA MET A 178 11.62 -12.58 -20.09
C MET A 178 11.10 -12.60 -21.54
N SER A 179 10.39 -13.64 -21.96
CA SER A 179 9.85 -13.84 -23.33
C SER A 179 8.81 -12.81 -23.71
N ALA A 180 8.41 -12.02 -22.74
CA ALA A 180 7.29 -11.18 -22.79
C ALA A 180 7.82 -9.91 -22.14
N GLY A 181 8.08 -8.90 -23.00
CA GLY A 181 8.96 -7.76 -22.75
C GLY A 181 8.77 -7.02 -21.42
N PRO A 182 9.62 -6.02 -21.12
CA PRO A 182 9.77 -5.43 -19.78
C PRO A 182 8.42 -5.20 -19.08
N LEU A 183 8.38 -5.49 -17.78
CA LEU A 183 7.23 -5.36 -16.86
C LEU A 183 6.57 -3.95 -16.87
N GLY A 184 7.12 -3.00 -17.63
CA GLY A 184 6.63 -1.65 -17.88
C GLY A 184 5.92 -1.38 -19.22
N GLY A 185 5.67 -2.38 -20.08
CA GLY A 185 4.67 -2.28 -21.14
C GLY A 185 5.20 -2.24 -22.58
N THR A 186 4.73 -3.23 -23.35
CA THR A 186 4.36 -3.17 -24.80
C THR A 186 3.58 -4.42 -25.23
N GLY A 187 3.03 -5.20 -24.28
CA GLY A 187 2.12 -6.31 -24.55
C GLY A 187 0.68 -5.88 -24.30
N ALA A 188 -0.28 -6.41 -25.06
CA ALA A 188 -1.69 -6.01 -24.99
C ALA A 188 -2.37 -6.27 -23.63
N ASN A 189 -1.78 -7.09 -22.74
CA ASN A 189 -2.36 -7.47 -21.45
C ASN A 189 -1.43 -7.11 -20.27
N PRO A 190 -1.97 -6.55 -19.16
CA PRO A 190 -1.19 -6.23 -17.97
C PRO A 190 -0.75 -7.50 -17.22
N ARG A 191 0.54 -7.61 -16.89
CA ARG A 191 1.06 -8.70 -16.05
C ARG A 191 0.87 -8.41 -14.58
N CYS A 192 0.13 -9.28 -13.90
CA CYS A 192 -0.09 -9.20 -12.48
C CYS A 192 0.90 -10.14 -11.78
N VAL A 193 1.70 -9.61 -10.86
CA VAL A 193 2.66 -10.40 -10.07
C VAL A 193 2.25 -10.36 -8.60
N ILE A 194 2.28 -11.53 -7.95
CA ILE A 194 1.95 -11.71 -6.54
C ILE A 194 2.95 -12.63 -5.85
N ILE A 195 3.33 -12.29 -4.63
CA ILE A 195 4.16 -13.14 -3.77
C ILE A 195 3.38 -13.47 -2.51
N ILE A 196 3.29 -14.76 -2.19
CA ILE A 196 2.57 -15.28 -1.03
C ILE A 196 3.48 -16.13 -0.14
N ASN A 197 3.19 -16.20 1.16
CA ASN A 197 3.85 -17.12 2.08
C ASN A 197 3.21 -18.52 2.10
N ALA A 198 3.77 -19.44 2.89
CA ALA A 198 3.29 -20.80 3.07
C ALA A 198 1.84 -20.90 3.58
N GLN A 199 1.36 -19.88 4.29
CA GLN A 199 -0.01 -19.77 4.79
C GLN A 199 -0.98 -19.14 3.77
N GLY A 200 -0.47 -18.74 2.59
CA GLY A 200 -1.24 -18.10 1.52
C GLY A 200 -1.53 -16.62 1.76
N GLN A 201 -0.81 -15.96 2.66
CA GLN A 201 -0.90 -14.51 2.89
C GLN A 201 -0.06 -13.76 1.86
N ILE A 202 -0.64 -12.70 1.32
CA ILE A 202 -0.03 -11.85 0.32
C ILE A 202 1.04 -10.97 0.97
N GLN A 203 2.29 -11.13 0.54
CA GLN A 203 3.44 -10.34 1.01
C GLN A 203 3.71 -9.16 0.08
N MET A 204 3.70 -9.38 -1.23
CA MET A 204 4.00 -8.34 -2.24
C MET A 204 3.10 -8.49 -3.46
N THR A 205 2.79 -7.36 -4.09
CA THR A 205 1.99 -7.27 -5.32
C THR A 205 2.54 -6.15 -6.21
N ASN A 206 2.36 -6.29 -7.52
CA ASN A 206 2.61 -5.20 -8.47
C ASN A 206 1.35 -4.32 -8.64
N ARG A 207 1.53 -3.05 -9.02
CA ARG A 207 0.48 -2.09 -9.32
C ARG A 207 -0.52 -2.59 -10.37
N ALA A 208 -0.04 -3.31 -11.40
CA ALA A 208 -0.91 -3.93 -12.40
C ALA A 208 -1.97 -4.87 -11.79
N LEU A 209 -1.63 -5.61 -10.71
CA LEU A 209 -2.56 -6.47 -10.01
C LEU A 209 -3.63 -5.64 -9.28
N LEU A 210 -3.22 -4.56 -8.63
CA LEU A 210 -4.15 -3.65 -7.93
C LEU A 210 -5.16 -3.04 -8.93
N ASP A 211 -4.68 -2.61 -10.09
CA ASP A 211 -5.51 -1.99 -11.13
C ASP A 211 -6.50 -3.00 -11.76
N VAL A 212 -6.07 -4.23 -12.05
CA VAL A 212 -6.93 -5.26 -12.65
C VAL A 212 -8.01 -5.75 -11.68
N PHE A 213 -7.66 -5.95 -10.41
CA PHE A 213 -8.57 -6.54 -9.43
C PHE A 213 -9.38 -5.51 -8.62
N GLY A 214 -9.04 -4.22 -8.72
CA GLY A 214 -9.73 -3.12 -8.06
C GLY A 214 -9.48 -3.02 -6.55
N TYR A 215 -8.36 -3.59 -6.07
CA TYR A 215 -7.99 -3.53 -4.66
C TYR A 215 -7.00 -2.40 -4.39
N THR A 216 -7.12 -1.78 -3.21
CA THR A 216 -6.07 -0.88 -2.73
C THR A 216 -4.95 -1.67 -2.06
N LYS A 217 -3.73 -1.13 -2.08
CA LYS A 217 -2.55 -1.74 -1.45
C LYS A 217 -2.78 -2.06 0.04
N ALA A 218 -3.40 -1.12 0.77
CA ALA A 218 -3.72 -1.30 2.19
C ALA A 218 -4.78 -2.39 2.43
N GLU A 219 -5.68 -2.62 1.48
CA GLU A 219 -6.69 -3.67 1.59
C GLU A 219 -6.15 -5.05 1.26
N ILE A 220 -5.18 -5.19 0.36
CA ILE A 220 -4.73 -6.51 -0.12
C ILE A 220 -3.56 -7.08 0.69
N ARG A 221 -2.74 -6.21 1.28
CA ARG A 221 -1.58 -6.60 2.08
C ARG A 221 -2.02 -7.47 3.27
N GLU A 222 -1.28 -8.55 3.52
CA GLU A 222 -1.52 -9.53 4.60
C GLU A 222 -2.86 -10.30 4.53
N LYS A 223 -3.71 -10.04 3.53
CA LYS A 223 -4.88 -10.88 3.27
C LYS A 223 -4.46 -12.21 2.66
N ASN A 224 -5.32 -13.21 2.83
CA ASN A 224 -5.14 -14.49 2.15
C ASN A 224 -5.47 -14.33 0.65
N VAL A 225 -4.69 -14.98 -0.20
CA VAL A 225 -4.84 -14.99 -1.67
C VAL A 225 -6.21 -15.47 -2.14
N GLY A 226 -6.95 -16.23 -1.30
CA GLY A 226 -8.32 -16.65 -1.58
C GLY A 226 -9.29 -15.50 -1.85
N VAL A 227 -8.96 -14.26 -1.48
CA VAL A 227 -9.74 -13.06 -1.84
C VAL A 227 -9.76 -12.77 -3.35
N LEU A 228 -8.75 -13.24 -4.08
CA LEU A 228 -8.65 -13.12 -5.54
C LEU A 228 -9.25 -14.32 -6.29
N MET A 229 -9.89 -15.25 -5.56
CA MET A 229 -10.41 -16.50 -6.09
C MET A 229 -11.91 -16.64 -5.80
N PRO A 230 -12.65 -17.39 -6.64
CA PRO A 230 -14.02 -17.77 -6.33
C PRO A 230 -14.12 -18.50 -4.98
N PRO A 231 -15.22 -18.34 -4.22
CA PRO A 231 -15.36 -18.93 -2.88
C PRO A 231 -15.16 -20.45 -2.84
N SER A 232 -15.60 -21.17 -3.88
CA SER A 232 -15.44 -22.63 -4.01
C SER A 232 -13.96 -23.03 -4.05
N THR A 233 -13.16 -22.32 -4.85
CA THR A 233 -11.71 -22.55 -4.99
C THR A 233 -10.96 -22.05 -3.77
N ALA A 234 -11.33 -20.87 -3.25
CA ALA A 234 -10.71 -20.26 -2.07
C ALA A 234 -10.76 -21.16 -0.83
N ALA A 235 -11.88 -21.87 -0.63
CA ALA A 235 -12.05 -22.81 0.49
C ALA A 235 -11.06 -23.99 0.45
N VAL A 236 -10.70 -24.45 -0.74
CA VAL A 236 -9.81 -25.61 -0.94
C VAL A 236 -8.35 -25.19 -1.09
N HIS A 237 -8.09 -23.94 -1.48
CA HIS A 237 -6.76 -23.43 -1.80
C HIS A 237 -5.72 -23.63 -0.68
N ASN A 238 -6.09 -23.35 0.58
CA ASN A 238 -5.20 -23.53 1.72
C ASN A 238 -4.78 -25.00 1.91
N THR A 239 -5.64 -25.95 1.51
CA THR A 239 -5.31 -27.38 1.52
C THR A 239 -4.29 -27.73 0.45
N TYR A 240 -4.36 -27.10 -0.74
CA TYR A 240 -3.36 -27.31 -1.78
C TYR A 240 -1.98 -26.83 -1.35
N LEU A 241 -1.89 -25.65 -0.71
CA LEU A 241 -0.63 -25.16 -0.14
C LEU A 241 -0.06 -26.11 0.90
N ARG A 242 -0.89 -26.55 1.87
CA ARG A 242 -0.47 -27.51 2.91
C ARG A 242 0.00 -28.83 2.33
N ASN A 243 -0.76 -29.39 1.39
CA ASN A 243 -0.39 -30.64 0.73
C ASN A 243 0.94 -30.51 -0.01
N TYR A 244 1.17 -29.38 -0.70
CA TYR A 244 2.44 -29.14 -1.37
C TYR A 244 3.60 -29.03 -0.37
N ILE A 245 3.41 -28.31 0.75
CA ILE A 245 4.41 -28.18 1.81
C ILE A 245 4.77 -29.55 2.41
N THR A 246 3.78 -30.43 2.63
CA THR A 246 4.00 -31.76 3.25
C THR A 246 4.53 -32.80 2.26
N SER A 247 4.01 -32.84 1.04
CA SER A 247 4.33 -33.89 0.06
C SER A 247 5.48 -33.53 -0.88
N GLY A 248 5.80 -32.24 -1.02
CA GLY A 248 6.74 -31.75 -2.02
C GLY A 248 6.28 -31.96 -3.48
N GLN A 249 5.10 -32.53 -3.71
CA GLN A 249 4.62 -32.84 -5.06
C GLN A 249 3.77 -31.71 -5.63
N PRO A 250 4.22 -31.06 -6.71
CA PRO A 250 3.47 -30.00 -7.37
C PRO A 250 2.26 -30.57 -8.11
N LYS A 251 1.06 -30.03 -7.87
CA LYS A 251 -0.14 -30.35 -8.68
C LYS A 251 -0.36 -29.35 -9.84
N ILE A 252 0.11 -28.11 -9.69
CA ILE A 252 -0.08 -26.99 -10.64
C ILE A 252 1.25 -26.24 -10.91
N LEU A 253 2.36 -26.56 -10.22
CA LEU A 253 3.60 -25.80 -10.42
C LEU A 253 4.19 -26.08 -11.81
N ASN A 254 4.74 -25.02 -12.40
CA ASN A 254 5.48 -25.01 -13.66
C ASN A 254 4.64 -25.29 -14.92
N GLN A 255 3.31 -25.18 -14.85
CA GLN A 255 2.44 -25.17 -16.04
C GLN A 255 1.51 -23.96 -16.00
N ALA A 256 1.39 -23.26 -17.14
CA ALA A 256 0.38 -22.23 -17.31
C ALA A 256 -1.00 -22.90 -17.30
N THR A 257 -1.81 -22.59 -16.29
CA THR A 257 -3.18 -23.11 -16.19
C THR A 257 -4.16 -21.96 -16.27
N GLU A 258 -5.22 -22.14 -17.04
CA GLU A 258 -6.34 -21.21 -17.02
C GLU A 258 -7.13 -21.42 -15.74
N GLN A 259 -7.23 -20.36 -14.94
CA GLN A 259 -7.95 -20.34 -13.67
C GLN A 259 -8.95 -19.19 -13.68
N LEU A 260 -9.96 -19.30 -12.82
CA LEU A 260 -10.89 -18.20 -12.58
C LEU A 260 -10.41 -17.37 -11.40
N ALA A 261 -10.26 -16.07 -11.63
CA ALA A 261 -9.99 -15.09 -10.61
C ALA A 261 -11.22 -14.22 -10.37
N MET A 262 -11.29 -13.59 -9.21
CA MET A 262 -12.43 -12.78 -8.78
C MET A 262 -11.96 -11.39 -8.35
N THR A 263 -12.56 -10.35 -8.93
CA THR A 263 -12.29 -8.95 -8.55
C THR A 263 -13.03 -8.56 -7.27
N LYS A 264 -12.68 -7.40 -6.71
CA LYS A 264 -13.38 -6.81 -5.55
C LYS A 264 -14.89 -6.70 -5.76
N ASP A 265 -15.30 -6.35 -6.98
CA ASP A 265 -16.71 -6.20 -7.37
C ASP A 265 -17.42 -7.53 -7.66
N ARG A 266 -16.80 -8.66 -7.32
CA ARG A 266 -17.32 -10.01 -7.54
C ARG A 266 -17.51 -10.38 -9.01
N ARG A 267 -16.77 -9.75 -9.91
CA ARG A 267 -16.69 -10.16 -11.31
C ARG A 267 -15.67 -11.28 -11.47
N LEU A 268 -16.01 -12.29 -12.26
CA LEU A 268 -15.09 -13.36 -12.62
C LEU A 268 -14.30 -12.96 -13.87
N LEU A 269 -13.00 -13.25 -13.83
CA LEU A 269 -12.08 -13.02 -14.93
C LEU A 269 -11.25 -14.30 -15.17
N PRO A 270 -11.19 -14.82 -16.39
CA PRO A 270 -10.26 -15.89 -16.72
C PRO A 270 -8.84 -15.33 -16.71
N VAL A 271 -7.94 -16.01 -16.00
CA VAL A 271 -6.53 -15.65 -15.91
C VAL A 271 -5.68 -16.87 -16.22
N SER A 272 -4.62 -16.66 -17.00
CA SER A 272 -3.53 -17.62 -17.11
C SER A 272 -2.67 -17.47 -15.87
N LEU A 273 -2.61 -18.52 -15.04
CA LEU A 273 -1.86 -18.56 -13.80
C LEU A 273 -0.62 -19.44 -13.97
N MET A 274 0.53 -18.90 -13.59
CA MET A 274 1.77 -19.65 -13.43
C MET A 274 2.30 -19.45 -12.01
N VAL A 275 2.62 -20.54 -11.32
CA VAL A 275 3.12 -20.51 -9.94
C VAL A 275 4.45 -21.23 -9.85
N THR A 276 5.42 -20.63 -9.15
CA THR A 276 6.67 -21.28 -8.75
C THR A 276 6.99 -21.00 -7.28
N LYS A 277 7.87 -21.82 -6.71
CA LYS A 277 8.43 -21.60 -5.38
C LYS A 277 9.76 -20.84 -5.53
N ILE A 278 9.88 -19.68 -4.87
CA ILE A 278 11.05 -18.82 -5.00
C ILE A 278 12.08 -19.02 -3.87
N SER A 279 11.63 -19.34 -2.65
CA SER A 279 12.52 -19.46 -1.51
C SER A 279 11.87 -20.23 -0.36
N GLY A 280 12.69 -20.63 0.63
CA GLY A 280 12.26 -21.18 1.91
C GLY A 280 12.04 -22.69 1.94
N ILE A 281 11.93 -23.23 3.16
CA ILE A 281 11.68 -24.65 3.44
C ILE A 281 10.47 -24.71 4.36
N ALA A 282 9.54 -25.63 4.07
CA ALA A 282 8.32 -25.83 4.85
C ALA A 282 7.54 -24.51 5.09
N GLU A 283 7.47 -24.03 6.33
CA GLU A 283 6.68 -22.87 6.76
C GLU A 283 7.26 -21.51 6.33
N ASP A 284 8.56 -21.45 6.01
CA ASP A 284 9.19 -20.22 5.47
C ASP A 284 9.13 -20.17 3.93
N SER A 285 8.42 -21.11 3.30
CA SER A 285 8.30 -21.16 1.85
C SER A 285 7.56 -19.93 1.32
N SER A 286 8.11 -19.32 0.27
CA SER A 286 7.48 -18.24 -0.47
C SER A 286 7.20 -18.67 -1.90
N PHE A 287 6.04 -18.29 -2.41
CA PHE A 287 5.55 -18.64 -3.74
C PHE A 287 5.34 -17.38 -4.57
N LEU A 288 5.78 -17.43 -5.82
CA LEU A 288 5.55 -16.41 -6.81
C LEU A 288 4.43 -16.87 -7.74
N GLY A 289 3.40 -16.05 -7.87
CA GLY A 289 2.34 -16.20 -8.86
C GLY A 289 2.42 -15.10 -9.91
N ILE A 290 2.38 -15.48 -11.17
CA ILE A 290 2.21 -14.57 -12.30
C ILE A 290 0.83 -14.85 -12.89
N LEU A 291 0.01 -13.80 -12.99
CA LEU A 291 -1.32 -13.86 -13.56
C LEU A 291 -1.38 -12.95 -14.79
N GLU A 292 -1.86 -13.50 -15.89
CA GLU A 292 -2.15 -12.76 -17.12
C GLU A 292 -3.65 -12.85 -17.40
N PRO A 293 -4.40 -11.73 -17.36
CA PRO A 293 -5.81 -11.72 -17.73
C PRO A 293 -5.97 -12.14 -19.19
N VAL A 294 -6.85 -13.11 -19.42
CA VAL A 294 -7.20 -13.56 -20.77
C VAL A 294 -8.40 -12.73 -21.23
N ALA A 295 -8.23 -12.02 -22.35
CA ALA A 295 -9.33 -11.27 -22.93
C ALA A 295 -10.42 -12.26 -23.42
N PRO A 296 -11.71 -12.00 -23.13
CA PRO A 296 -12.79 -12.82 -23.65
C PRO A 296 -12.81 -12.74 -25.18
N ALA A 297 -13.18 -13.85 -25.83
CA ALA A 297 -13.34 -13.87 -27.28
C ALA A 297 -14.38 -12.83 -27.73
N PRO A 298 -14.17 -12.14 -28.87
CA PRO A 298 -15.18 -11.24 -29.40
C PRO A 298 -16.43 -12.06 -29.75
N ASP A 299 -17.60 -11.55 -29.37
CA ASP A 299 -18.91 -12.15 -29.67
C ASP A 299 -19.19 -13.49 -28.95
N THR A 300 -18.67 -13.69 -27.74
CA THR A 300 -18.96 -14.90 -26.95
C THR A 300 -19.14 -14.57 -25.48
N ALA A 301 -20.39 -14.66 -25.01
CA ALA A 301 -20.72 -14.60 -23.60
C ALA A 301 -20.40 -15.92 -22.88
N THR A 302 -19.58 -15.87 -21.83
CA THR A 302 -19.20 -17.06 -21.05
C THR A 302 -19.88 -17.05 -19.67
N ILE A 303 -20.38 -18.22 -19.26
CA ILE A 303 -20.95 -18.48 -17.92
C ILE A 303 -20.14 -19.61 -17.28
N TRP A 304 -19.71 -19.41 -16.05
CA TRP A 304 -19.03 -20.46 -15.28
C TRP A 304 -20.02 -21.14 -14.33
N VAL A 305 -20.06 -22.46 -14.39
CA VAL A 305 -21.01 -23.30 -13.64
C VAL A 305 -20.21 -24.28 -12.78
N SER A 306 -20.65 -24.45 -11.53
CA SER A 306 -20.10 -25.45 -10.62
C SER A 306 -20.60 -26.85 -10.97
N LEU A 307 -19.94 -27.88 -10.44
CA LEU A 307 -20.27 -29.30 -10.69
C LEU A 307 -21.69 -29.68 -10.26
N ASP A 308 -22.28 -28.93 -9.33
CA ASP A 308 -23.67 -29.07 -8.87
C ASP A 308 -24.70 -28.43 -9.80
N GLY A 309 -24.26 -27.79 -10.89
CA GLY A 309 -25.13 -27.10 -11.85
C GLY A 309 -25.55 -25.69 -11.44
N SER A 310 -24.94 -25.14 -10.37
CA SER A 310 -25.15 -23.77 -9.93
C SER A 310 -24.20 -22.79 -10.65
N VAL A 311 -24.69 -21.60 -11.00
CA VAL A 311 -23.88 -20.57 -11.66
C VAL A 311 -22.91 -19.94 -10.65
N LEU A 312 -21.62 -20.00 -10.95
CA LEU A 312 -20.56 -19.37 -10.15
C LEU A 312 -20.41 -17.89 -10.49
N GLY A 313 -20.60 -17.53 -11.75
CA GLY A 313 -20.58 -16.15 -12.24
C GLY A 313 -20.53 -16.08 -13.76
N VAL A 314 -20.46 -14.85 -14.27
CA VAL A 314 -20.56 -14.53 -15.70
C VAL A 314 -19.55 -13.49 -16.13
N ASP A 315 -19.23 -13.47 -17.42
CA ASP A 315 -18.42 -12.42 -18.02
C ASP A 315 -19.22 -11.10 -18.21
N ALA A 316 -18.50 -9.99 -18.43
CA ALA A 316 -19.09 -8.70 -18.77
C ALA A 316 -19.91 -8.76 -20.06
N GLN A 317 -19.48 -9.48 -21.09
CA GLN A 317 -20.28 -9.60 -22.33
C GLN A 317 -21.65 -10.22 -22.05
N PHE A 318 -21.74 -11.20 -21.14
CA PHE A 318 -23.02 -11.77 -20.72
C PHE A 318 -23.89 -10.73 -20.00
N THR A 319 -23.28 -9.92 -19.13
CA THR A 319 -23.98 -8.85 -18.42
C THR A 319 -24.54 -7.82 -19.39
N ASP A 320 -23.78 -7.46 -20.43
CA ASP A 320 -24.20 -6.51 -21.45
C ASP A 320 -25.33 -7.07 -22.34
N TRP A 321 -25.29 -8.37 -22.65
CA TRP A 321 -26.28 -9.00 -23.53
C TRP A 321 -27.60 -9.33 -22.83
N PHE A 322 -27.54 -9.78 -21.58
CA PHE A 322 -28.71 -10.29 -20.86
C PHE A 322 -29.16 -9.40 -19.70
N ALA A 323 -28.44 -8.30 -19.43
CA ALA A 323 -28.73 -7.35 -18.35
C ALA A 323 -28.79 -7.96 -16.94
N PHE A 324 -28.18 -9.13 -16.72
CA PHE A 324 -28.07 -9.77 -15.41
C PHE A 324 -26.68 -9.53 -14.82
N THR A 325 -26.62 -9.07 -13.58
CA THR A 325 -25.34 -8.87 -12.89
C THR A 325 -24.85 -10.16 -12.23
N SER A 326 -23.52 -10.32 -12.12
CA SER A 326 -22.87 -11.47 -11.46
C SER A 326 -23.45 -11.77 -10.06
N GLY A 327 -23.81 -10.73 -9.31
CA GLY A 327 -24.36 -10.87 -7.96
C GLY A 327 -25.80 -11.42 -7.90
N GLU A 328 -26.61 -11.22 -8.94
CA GLU A 328 -28.03 -11.63 -8.94
C GLU A 328 -28.20 -13.11 -9.28
N ILE A 329 -27.38 -13.61 -10.20
CA ILE A 329 -27.46 -14.96 -10.75
C ILE A 329 -26.58 -15.97 -10.02
N GLN A 330 -25.72 -15.51 -9.10
CA GLN A 330 -24.85 -16.39 -8.33
C GLN A 330 -25.69 -17.42 -7.54
N GLY A 331 -25.41 -18.70 -7.74
CA GLY A 331 -26.12 -19.80 -7.10
C GLY A 331 -27.44 -20.21 -7.78
N TRP A 332 -27.86 -19.56 -8.87
CA TRP A 332 -29.02 -20.03 -9.64
C TRP A 332 -28.68 -21.33 -10.38
N ALA A 333 -29.66 -22.22 -10.49
CA ALA A 333 -29.54 -23.39 -11.35
C ALA A 333 -29.55 -22.97 -12.82
N LEU A 334 -28.67 -23.54 -13.64
CA LEU A 334 -28.58 -23.25 -15.08
C LEU A 334 -29.93 -23.43 -15.80
N SER A 335 -30.75 -24.38 -15.34
CA SER A 335 -32.10 -24.66 -15.86
C SER A 335 -33.08 -23.49 -15.75
N ARG A 336 -32.81 -22.51 -14.88
CA ARG A 336 -33.62 -21.30 -14.73
C ARG A 336 -33.29 -20.23 -15.78
N LEU A 337 -32.05 -20.22 -16.27
CA LEU A 337 -31.57 -19.31 -17.30
C LEU A 337 -31.86 -19.83 -18.70
N VAL A 338 -31.86 -21.16 -18.87
CA VAL A 338 -32.16 -21.80 -20.15
C VAL A 338 -33.66 -22.06 -20.25
N THR A 339 -34.35 -21.29 -21.08
CA THR A 339 -35.74 -21.61 -21.47
C THR A 339 -35.73 -22.99 -22.12
N LYS A 340 -36.51 -23.96 -21.62
CA LYS A 340 -36.67 -25.26 -22.27
C LYS A 340 -37.03 -25.02 -23.73
N GLN A 341 -36.16 -25.41 -24.66
CA GLN A 341 -36.55 -25.52 -26.07
C GLN A 341 -37.68 -26.56 -26.15
N SER A 342 -38.90 -26.07 -26.28
CA SER A 342 -40.02 -26.80 -26.85
C SER A 342 -39.65 -27.10 -28.30
N LYS A 343 -39.44 -28.39 -28.61
CA LYS A 343 -39.48 -29.03 -29.94
C LYS A 343 -39.46 -28.07 -31.15
N ALA A 344 -38.32 -27.97 -31.83
CA ALA A 344 -38.26 -27.84 -33.30
C ALA A 344 -36.80 -27.85 -33.76
N LEU A 345 -36.21 -29.03 -33.96
CA LEU A 345 -35.12 -29.29 -34.91
C LEU A 345 -35.12 -30.79 -35.20
N GLN A 346 -36.23 -31.25 -35.80
CA GLN A 346 -36.25 -32.39 -36.69
C GLN A 346 -36.73 -31.84 -38.03
N GLN A 347 -35.81 -31.60 -38.95
CA GLN A 347 -35.97 -31.83 -40.38
C GLN A 347 -34.59 -31.97 -41.00
#